data_AF-A0A062VQC7-F1
#
_entry.id   AF-A0A062VQC7-F1
#
_cell.length_a   1.000
_cell.length_b   1.000
_cell.length_c   1.000
_cell.angle_alpha   90.00
_cell.angle_beta   90.00
_cell.angle_gamma   90.00
#
_symmetry.space_group_name_H-M   'P 1'
#
loop_
_entity.id
_entity.type
_entity.pdbx_description
1 polymer ?
#
loop_
_entity_poly.entity_id
_entity_poly.type
_entity_poly.pdbx_seq_one_letter_code
_entity_poly.pdbx_strand_id
1 'polypeptide(L)'
;MNAHVLALLMRPAPGQSSVLALPAIAFALVTTLVLTVVGGAQAFWSWSDPDAGIYQALAAIALVLLIVPLATLGGAAARLSARRRDERLSTLRLLGVSPAGVITATVLESTAVAATGAIVGVLGYLAITPLVGLIPFRGEALGIASVVLAPLGIVAAVTVVVLLAGISAAVGLRRVIISPLGVRTRADVPKVHWIRAVVAVLVVASAFVIVQVFPGTAGLVVTIVVLAGIFAASLAVLNLIGPWALKVHAKAALRRAETPKRLLAARFVLDSPKAAWRQVSGIAMASFMAVFAGTGVALIDTASGPEASANAALASDIRTGLIITLVASFLMVAVSVGVNQSSGVLDHRELHRSLHFLGVPLEVVDAARTRSVMAPLLFTAITSALCAGVLVFPLVGIAMVIAPLSLVTIVAVVAVGIGLVWLGVRVTRPLLASSFAAA
;
A
#
# COMPACT_ATOMS: atom_id res chain seq x y z
N MET A 1 -26.88 25.41 -10.91
CA MET A 1 -25.72 26.06 -11.58
C MET A 1 -25.85 25.76 -13.07
N ASN A 2 -25.78 26.77 -13.95
CA ASN A 2 -25.95 26.55 -15.39
C ASN A 2 -24.84 25.64 -15.94
N ALA A 3 -25.19 24.66 -16.78
CA ALA A 3 -24.23 23.72 -17.37
C ALA A 3 -23.10 24.43 -18.16
N HIS A 4 -23.42 25.56 -18.78
CA HIS A 4 -22.46 26.42 -19.47
C HIS A 4 -21.44 27.08 -18.53
N VAL A 5 -21.88 27.53 -17.35
CA VAL A 5 -20.99 28.11 -16.33
C VAL A 5 -20.09 27.01 -15.73
N LEU A 6 -20.64 25.82 -15.51
CA LEU A 6 -19.86 24.65 -15.09
C LEU A 6 -18.80 24.29 -16.15
N ALA A 7 -19.16 24.24 -17.44
CA ALA A 7 -18.23 23.94 -18.53
C ALA A 7 -17.11 25.00 -18.67
N LEU A 8 -17.44 26.28 -18.49
CA LEU A 8 -16.46 27.37 -18.55
C LEU A 8 -15.49 27.33 -17.35
N LEU A 9 -15.98 26.95 -16.16
CA LEU A 9 -15.16 26.68 -14.99
C LEU A 9 -14.36 25.37 -15.10
N MET A 10 -14.78 24.39 -15.90
CA MET A 10 -14.00 23.16 -16.11
C MET A 10 -12.91 23.29 -17.18
N ARG A 11 -12.82 24.42 -17.91
CA ARG A 11 -11.76 24.62 -18.90
C ARG A 11 -10.37 24.62 -18.24
N PRO A 12 -9.41 23.81 -18.75
CA PRO A 12 -8.07 23.77 -18.19
C PRO A 12 -7.35 25.13 -18.35
N ALA A 13 -6.79 25.66 -17.27
CA ALA A 13 -5.88 26.80 -17.32
C ALA A 13 -4.50 26.36 -17.86
N PRO A 14 -3.72 27.27 -18.49
CA PRO A 14 -2.35 26.96 -18.93
C PRO A 14 -1.49 26.46 -17.75
N GLY A 15 -0.84 25.29 -17.90
CA GLY A 15 -0.05 24.63 -16.85
C GLY A 15 -0.77 23.54 -16.03
N GLN A 16 -2.09 23.43 -16.16
CA GLN A 16 -2.92 22.52 -15.36
C GLN A 16 -2.78 21.03 -15.74
N SER A 17 -2.32 20.70 -16.95
CA SER A 17 -2.13 19.31 -17.40
C SER A 17 -1.13 18.54 -16.51
N SER A 18 -0.08 19.21 -16.04
CA SER A 18 0.90 18.63 -15.10
C SER A 18 0.28 18.35 -13.72
N VAL A 19 -0.71 19.15 -13.32
CA VAL A 19 -1.43 19.03 -12.04
C VAL A 19 -2.41 17.86 -12.05
N LEU A 20 -3.00 17.57 -13.22
CA LEU A 20 -3.95 16.47 -13.43
C LEU A 20 -3.28 15.13 -13.74
N ALA A 21 -2.07 15.14 -14.32
CA ALA A 21 -1.34 13.94 -14.69
C ALA A 21 -1.01 13.06 -13.48
N LEU A 22 -0.56 13.64 -12.35
CA LEU A 22 -0.12 12.85 -11.19
C LEU A 22 -1.29 12.06 -10.53
N PRO A 23 -2.46 12.66 -10.25
CA PRO A 23 -3.63 11.89 -9.82
C PRO A 23 -4.08 10.85 -10.85
N ALA A 24 -4.10 11.17 -12.15
CA ALA A 24 -4.50 10.23 -13.20
C ALA A 24 -3.59 8.99 -13.26
N ILE A 25 -2.27 9.20 -13.20
CA ILE A 25 -1.27 8.12 -13.13
C ILE A 25 -1.47 7.30 -11.86
N ALA A 26 -1.72 7.94 -10.71
CA ALA A 26 -1.96 7.23 -9.47
C ALA A 26 -3.20 6.32 -9.56
N PHE A 27 -4.31 6.82 -10.11
CA PHE A 27 -5.51 6.00 -10.35
C PHE A 27 -5.28 4.89 -11.37
N ALA A 28 -4.52 5.14 -12.43
CA ALA A 28 -4.15 4.10 -13.39
C ALA A 28 -3.38 2.96 -12.71
N LEU A 29 -2.36 3.27 -11.93
CA LEU A 29 -1.57 2.28 -11.21
C LEU A 29 -2.39 1.52 -10.15
N VAL A 30 -3.28 2.22 -9.41
CA VAL A 30 -4.22 1.58 -8.48
C VAL A 30 -5.08 0.56 -9.23
N THR A 31 -5.73 0.97 -10.32
CA THR A 31 -6.65 0.12 -11.07
C THR A 31 -5.92 -1.06 -11.71
N THR A 32 -4.75 -0.85 -12.31
CA THR A 32 -3.91 -1.94 -12.84
C THR A 32 -3.59 -2.97 -11.77
N LEU A 33 -3.11 -2.55 -10.60
CA LEU A 33 -2.71 -3.45 -9.53
C LEU A 33 -3.90 -4.18 -8.89
N VAL A 34 -5.02 -3.49 -8.67
CA VAL A 34 -6.25 -4.10 -8.14
C VAL A 34 -6.76 -5.18 -9.10
N LEU A 35 -6.89 -4.85 -10.39
CA LEU A 35 -7.40 -5.80 -11.39
C LEU A 35 -6.47 -7.00 -11.56
N THR A 36 -5.15 -6.79 -11.57
CA THR A 36 -4.17 -7.89 -11.69
C THR A 36 -4.24 -8.84 -10.50
N VAL A 37 -4.35 -8.30 -9.28
CA VAL A 37 -4.42 -9.12 -8.06
C VAL A 37 -5.75 -9.88 -7.97
N VAL A 38 -6.87 -9.20 -8.22
CA VAL A 38 -8.19 -9.84 -8.21
C VAL A 38 -8.28 -10.88 -9.33
N GLY A 39 -7.72 -10.59 -10.50
CA GLY A 39 -7.71 -11.51 -11.64
C GLY A 39 -6.82 -12.73 -11.45
N GLY A 40 -5.66 -12.56 -10.83
CA GLY A 40 -4.85 -13.70 -10.42
C GLY A 40 -5.55 -14.56 -9.37
N ALA A 41 -6.19 -13.93 -8.38
CA ALA A 41 -6.88 -14.66 -7.32
C ALA A 41 -8.12 -15.42 -7.80
N GLN A 42 -8.89 -14.87 -8.76
CA GLN A 42 -10.09 -15.54 -9.29
C GLN A 42 -9.76 -16.87 -9.99
N ALA A 43 -8.56 -16.99 -10.59
CA ALA A 43 -8.18 -18.17 -11.35
C ALA A 43 -8.27 -19.43 -10.49
N PHE A 44 -7.83 -19.35 -9.23
CA PHE A 44 -7.88 -20.46 -8.27
C PHE A 44 -9.33 -20.87 -7.88
N TRP A 45 -10.33 -20.02 -8.12
CA TRP A 45 -11.74 -20.26 -7.75
C TRP A 45 -12.49 -21.00 -8.86
N SER A 46 -11.89 -21.05 -10.05
CA SER A 46 -12.39 -21.86 -11.16
C SER A 46 -12.07 -23.34 -11.02
N TRP A 47 -11.12 -23.71 -10.17
CA TRP A 47 -10.70 -25.10 -9.98
C TRP A 47 -11.62 -25.83 -9.01
N SER A 48 -12.00 -27.07 -9.35
CA SER A 48 -12.89 -27.93 -8.55
C SER A 48 -12.29 -29.30 -8.19
N ASP A 49 -10.98 -29.46 -8.39
CA ASP A 49 -10.25 -30.69 -8.07
C ASP A 49 -10.07 -30.90 -6.55
N PRO A 50 -9.66 -32.10 -6.09
CA PRO A 50 -9.44 -32.39 -4.66
C PRO A 50 -8.51 -31.40 -3.95
N ASP A 51 -7.48 -30.91 -4.62
CA ASP A 51 -6.53 -29.94 -4.06
C ASP A 51 -7.01 -28.48 -4.14
N ALA A 52 -8.09 -28.19 -4.90
CA ALA A 52 -8.54 -26.82 -5.16
C ALA A 52 -8.80 -26.04 -3.87
N GLY A 53 -9.29 -26.71 -2.83
CA GLY A 53 -9.55 -26.07 -1.54
C GLY A 53 -8.32 -25.43 -0.90
N ILE A 54 -7.15 -26.04 -1.03
CA ILE A 54 -5.90 -25.50 -0.46
C ILE A 54 -5.51 -24.22 -1.21
N TYR A 55 -5.57 -24.22 -2.54
CA TYR A 55 -5.27 -23.04 -3.35
C TYR A 55 -6.27 -21.91 -3.12
N GLN A 56 -7.55 -22.26 -2.91
CA GLN A 56 -8.59 -21.31 -2.51
C GLN A 56 -8.35 -20.73 -1.11
N ALA A 57 -7.86 -21.52 -0.16
CA ALA A 57 -7.45 -20.98 1.13
C ALA A 57 -6.30 -19.97 0.99
N LEU A 58 -5.27 -20.34 0.22
CA LEU A 58 -4.07 -19.54 0.03
C LEU A 58 -4.35 -18.21 -0.68
N ALA A 59 -5.14 -18.21 -1.76
CA ALA A 59 -5.44 -16.95 -2.44
C ALA A 59 -6.38 -16.04 -1.63
N ALA A 60 -7.25 -16.59 -0.76
CA ALA A 60 -8.09 -15.80 0.13
C ALA A 60 -7.21 -15.07 1.16
N ILE A 61 -6.23 -15.78 1.73
CA ILE A 61 -5.23 -15.20 2.63
C ILE A 61 -4.41 -14.12 1.90
N ALA A 62 -3.94 -14.40 0.68
CA ALA A 62 -3.19 -13.43 -0.12
C ALA A 62 -4.01 -12.15 -0.38
N LEU A 63 -5.28 -12.30 -0.75
CA LEU A 63 -6.20 -11.16 -0.93
C LEU A 63 -6.33 -10.34 0.36
N VAL A 64 -6.57 -10.98 1.51
CA VAL A 64 -6.70 -10.30 2.81
C VAL A 64 -5.45 -9.49 3.15
N LEU A 65 -4.25 -10.02 2.90
CA LEU A 65 -2.99 -9.30 3.12
C LEU A 65 -2.83 -8.09 2.21
N LEU A 66 -3.29 -8.19 0.97
CA LEU A 66 -3.17 -7.12 -0.02
C LEU A 66 -4.21 -6.00 0.17
N ILE A 67 -5.25 -6.19 0.99
CA ILE A 67 -6.24 -5.15 1.31
C ILE A 67 -5.56 -3.89 1.84
N VAL A 68 -4.60 -4.00 2.77
CA VAL A 68 -3.97 -2.83 3.41
C VAL A 68 -3.11 -2.01 2.43
N PRO A 69 -2.18 -2.59 1.66
CA PRO A 69 -1.47 -1.88 0.59
C PRO A 69 -2.42 -1.26 -0.44
N LEU A 70 -3.43 -2.00 -0.90
CA LEU A 70 -4.41 -1.53 -1.90
C LEU A 70 -5.21 -0.33 -1.39
N ALA A 71 -5.76 -0.43 -0.17
CA ALA A 71 -6.53 0.65 0.45
C ALA A 71 -5.65 1.89 0.71
N THR A 72 -4.39 1.68 1.09
CA THR A 72 -3.42 2.75 1.29
C THR A 72 -3.12 3.49 -0.01
N LEU A 73 -2.86 2.74 -1.08
CA LEU A 73 -2.55 3.26 -2.40
C LEU A 73 -3.76 4.00 -3.00
N GLY A 74 -4.95 3.38 -2.99
CA GLY A 74 -6.19 4.02 -3.45
C GLY A 74 -6.53 5.29 -2.66
N GLY A 75 -6.37 5.25 -1.34
CA GLY A 75 -6.55 6.43 -0.50
C GLY A 75 -5.52 7.54 -0.81
N ALA A 76 -4.28 7.20 -1.18
CA ALA A 76 -3.26 8.18 -1.55
C ALA A 76 -3.61 8.89 -2.86
N ALA A 77 -4.04 8.14 -3.88
CA ALA A 77 -4.56 8.70 -5.13
C ALA A 77 -5.73 9.66 -4.87
N ALA A 78 -6.69 9.24 -4.05
CA ALA A 78 -7.87 10.04 -3.74
C ALA A 78 -7.55 11.35 -2.99
N ARG A 79 -6.65 11.31 -1.99
CA ARG A 79 -6.23 12.52 -1.26
C ARG A 79 -5.46 13.51 -2.13
N LEU A 80 -4.63 12.99 -3.04
CA LEU A 80 -3.88 13.81 -3.98
C LEU A 80 -4.81 14.63 -4.88
N SER A 81 -5.87 13.99 -5.39
CA SER A 81 -6.91 14.64 -6.19
C SER A 81 -7.62 15.76 -5.42
N ALA A 82 -7.91 15.54 -4.13
CA ALA A 82 -8.60 16.52 -3.29
C ALA A 82 -7.73 17.75 -2.97
N ARG A 83 -6.48 17.56 -2.49
CA ARG A 83 -5.64 18.66 -1.98
C ARG A 83 -5.25 19.69 -3.04
N ARG A 84 -4.96 19.26 -4.27
CA ARG A 84 -4.57 20.17 -5.36
C ARG A 84 -5.70 21.07 -5.86
N ARG A 85 -6.93 20.81 -5.41
CA ARG A 85 -8.11 21.58 -5.78
C ARG A 85 -8.39 22.73 -4.84
N ASP A 86 -7.94 22.64 -3.58
CA ASP A 86 -8.32 23.56 -2.49
C ASP A 86 -7.98 25.04 -2.78
N GLU A 87 -6.86 25.31 -3.46
CA GLU A 87 -6.46 26.68 -3.85
C GLU A 87 -7.47 27.31 -4.83
N ARG A 88 -7.80 26.62 -5.91
CA ARG A 88 -8.75 27.09 -6.93
C ARG A 88 -10.14 27.29 -6.33
N LEU A 89 -10.54 26.41 -5.42
CA LEU A 89 -11.84 26.46 -4.77
C LEU A 89 -11.94 27.63 -3.79
N SER A 90 -10.83 28.03 -3.16
CA SER A 90 -10.79 29.25 -2.35
C SER A 90 -11.08 30.50 -3.21
N THR A 91 -10.49 30.59 -4.40
CA THR A 91 -10.77 31.67 -5.35
C THR A 91 -12.22 31.64 -5.84
N LEU A 92 -12.77 30.47 -6.17
CA LEU A 92 -14.17 30.34 -6.60
C LEU A 92 -15.17 30.69 -5.49
N ARG A 93 -14.85 30.36 -4.23
CA ARG A 93 -15.65 30.79 -3.08
C ARG A 93 -15.56 32.29 -2.85
N LEU A 94 -14.38 32.90 -3.02
CA LEU A 94 -14.19 34.36 -2.97
C LEU A 94 -14.95 35.08 -4.09
N LEU A 95 -15.14 34.43 -5.24
CA LEU A 95 -15.96 34.90 -6.37
C LEU A 95 -17.47 34.64 -6.19
N GLY A 96 -17.91 34.14 -5.02
CA GLY A 96 -19.33 34.00 -4.68
C GLY A 96 -20.01 32.71 -5.15
N VAL A 97 -19.27 31.69 -5.60
CA VAL A 97 -19.86 30.40 -5.97
C VAL A 97 -20.43 29.69 -4.72
N SER A 98 -21.67 29.18 -4.82
CA SER A 98 -22.33 28.50 -3.71
C SER A 98 -21.58 27.22 -3.27
N PRO A 99 -21.60 26.85 -1.97
CA PRO A 99 -20.90 25.66 -1.48
C PRO A 99 -21.29 24.37 -2.21
N ALA A 100 -22.56 24.23 -2.58
CA ALA A 100 -23.04 23.09 -3.36
C ALA A 100 -22.46 23.07 -4.79
N GLY A 101 -22.33 24.22 -5.44
CA GLY A 101 -21.70 24.33 -6.76
C GLY A 101 -20.22 24.00 -6.76
N VAL A 102 -19.51 24.38 -5.70
CA VAL A 102 -18.09 24.05 -5.47
C VAL A 102 -17.93 22.53 -5.27
N ILE A 103 -18.80 21.90 -4.49
CA ILE A 103 -18.76 20.45 -4.27
C ILE A 103 -19.05 19.68 -5.56
N THR A 104 -20.11 20.02 -6.29
CA THR A 104 -20.48 19.28 -7.51
C THR A 104 -19.41 19.41 -8.59
N ALA A 105 -18.87 20.61 -8.81
CA ALA A 105 -17.79 20.81 -9.77
C ALA A 105 -16.53 19.98 -9.40
N THR A 106 -16.18 19.94 -8.12
CA THR A 106 -15.01 19.20 -7.65
C THR A 106 -15.19 17.69 -7.75
N VAL A 107 -16.38 17.19 -7.40
CA VAL A 107 -16.70 15.77 -7.50
C VAL A 107 -16.66 15.34 -8.96
N LEU A 108 -17.34 16.06 -9.86
CA LEU A 108 -17.37 15.74 -11.29
C LEU A 108 -15.97 15.67 -11.89
N GLU A 109 -15.12 16.65 -11.59
CA GLU A 109 -13.77 16.67 -12.11
C GLU A 109 -12.88 15.58 -11.50
N SER A 110 -13.01 15.32 -10.20
CA SER A 110 -12.27 14.22 -9.55
C SER A 110 -12.69 12.87 -10.10
N THR A 111 -13.99 12.67 -10.37
CA THR A 111 -14.49 11.44 -10.99
C THR A 111 -14.05 11.33 -12.44
N ALA A 112 -13.95 12.43 -13.18
CA ALA A 112 -13.46 12.42 -14.56
C ALA A 112 -11.98 12.00 -14.62
N VAL A 113 -11.13 12.61 -13.78
CA VAL A 113 -9.71 12.24 -13.67
C VAL A 113 -9.53 10.79 -13.22
N ALA A 114 -10.30 10.36 -12.22
CA ALA A 114 -10.28 8.99 -11.75
C ALA A 114 -10.76 8.00 -12.82
N ALA A 115 -11.78 8.36 -13.61
CA ALA A 115 -12.28 7.53 -14.71
C ALA A 115 -11.24 7.42 -15.82
N THR A 116 -10.62 8.52 -16.25
CA THR A 116 -9.53 8.49 -17.23
C THR A 116 -8.36 7.64 -16.73
N GLY A 117 -7.94 7.85 -15.48
CA GLY A 117 -6.90 7.03 -14.86
C GLY A 117 -7.29 5.55 -14.82
N ALA A 118 -8.50 5.23 -14.37
CA ALA A 118 -8.97 3.86 -14.30
C ALA A 118 -9.06 3.17 -15.67
N ILE A 119 -9.49 3.86 -16.72
CA ILE A 119 -9.50 3.34 -18.10
C ILE A 119 -8.08 3.01 -18.56
N VAL A 120 -7.13 3.93 -18.35
CA VAL A 120 -5.70 3.67 -18.63
C VAL A 120 -5.20 2.50 -17.78
N GLY A 121 -5.66 2.38 -16.54
CA GLY A 121 -5.34 1.27 -15.65
C GLY A 121 -5.85 -0.08 -16.14
N VAL A 122 -7.02 -0.12 -16.78
CA VAL A 122 -7.54 -1.34 -17.45
C VAL A 122 -6.61 -1.75 -18.60
N LEU A 123 -6.13 -0.79 -19.40
CA LEU A 123 -5.14 -1.09 -20.45
C LEU A 123 -3.85 -1.64 -19.87
N GLY A 124 -3.36 -1.06 -18.77
CA GLY A 124 -2.19 -1.55 -18.04
C GLY A 124 -2.40 -2.96 -17.49
N TYR A 125 -3.60 -3.26 -16.98
CA TYR A 125 -3.96 -4.61 -16.53
C TYR A 125 -3.90 -5.60 -17.68
N LEU A 126 -4.58 -5.32 -18.81
CA LEU A 126 -4.58 -6.19 -19.98
C LEU A 126 -3.16 -6.42 -20.54
N ALA A 127 -2.27 -5.44 -20.45
CA ALA A 127 -0.87 -5.56 -20.86
C ALA A 127 -0.05 -6.48 -19.94
N ILE A 128 -0.36 -6.52 -18.63
CA ILE A 128 0.35 -7.34 -17.63
C ILE A 128 -0.24 -8.76 -17.55
N THR A 129 -1.53 -8.95 -17.81
CA THR A 129 -2.21 -10.24 -17.80
C THR A 129 -1.49 -11.36 -18.56
N PRO A 130 -0.94 -11.19 -19.78
CA PRO A 130 -0.21 -12.27 -20.45
C PRO A 130 1.03 -12.72 -19.66
N LEU A 131 1.74 -11.80 -19.00
CA LEU A 131 2.90 -12.14 -18.18
C LEU A 131 2.48 -12.91 -16.91
N VAL A 132 1.35 -12.54 -16.31
CA VAL A 132 0.79 -13.25 -15.14
C VAL A 132 0.28 -14.64 -15.55
N GLY A 133 -0.31 -14.77 -16.73
CA GLY A 133 -0.80 -16.04 -17.26
C GLY A 133 0.31 -17.05 -17.56
N LEU A 134 1.56 -16.62 -17.71
CA LEU A 134 2.73 -17.50 -17.90
C LEU A 134 3.25 -18.12 -16.61
N ILE A 135 2.77 -17.67 -15.44
CA ILE A 135 3.24 -18.17 -14.16
C ILE A 135 2.76 -19.62 -13.98
N PRO A 136 3.67 -20.58 -13.77
CA PRO A 136 3.29 -21.97 -13.60
C PRO A 136 2.72 -22.22 -12.20
N PHE A 137 1.60 -22.94 -12.15
CA PHE A 137 1.03 -23.57 -10.97
C PHE A 137 0.68 -25.01 -11.34
N ARG A 138 0.99 -25.97 -10.46
CA ARG A 138 0.76 -27.41 -10.70
C ARG A 138 1.43 -27.94 -11.98
N GLY A 139 2.55 -27.33 -12.40
CA GLY A 139 3.28 -27.70 -13.60
C GLY A 139 2.72 -27.13 -14.92
N GLU A 140 1.58 -26.44 -14.89
CA GLU A 140 0.99 -25.78 -16.06
C GLU A 140 0.89 -24.27 -15.86
N ALA A 141 0.90 -23.51 -16.97
CA ALA A 141 0.70 -22.07 -16.91
C ALA A 141 -0.76 -21.76 -16.52
N LEU A 142 -0.98 -20.78 -15.64
CA LEU A 142 -2.32 -20.30 -15.24
C LEU A 142 -3.23 -20.03 -16.45
N GLY A 143 -2.65 -19.53 -17.54
CA GLY A 143 -3.36 -19.19 -18.77
C GLY A 143 -4.00 -17.81 -18.72
N ILE A 144 -4.07 -17.15 -19.87
CA ILE A 144 -4.60 -15.78 -19.97
C ILE A 144 -6.09 -15.74 -19.61
N ALA A 145 -6.85 -16.74 -20.05
CA ALA A 145 -8.29 -16.79 -19.87
C ALA A 145 -8.75 -16.89 -18.41
N SER A 146 -7.94 -17.52 -17.54
CA SER A 146 -8.26 -17.64 -16.10
C SER A 146 -7.97 -16.35 -15.33
N VAL A 147 -6.99 -15.57 -15.79
CA VAL A 147 -6.57 -14.31 -15.17
C VAL A 147 -7.46 -13.15 -15.61
N VAL A 148 -7.96 -13.16 -16.86
CA VAL A 148 -8.85 -12.10 -17.37
C VAL A 148 -10.18 -12.10 -16.60
N LEU A 149 -10.56 -10.95 -16.04
CA LEU A 149 -11.84 -10.78 -15.36
C LEU A 149 -12.96 -10.72 -16.39
N ALA A 150 -14.12 -11.25 -16.03
CA ALA A 150 -15.34 -10.99 -16.77
C ALA A 150 -15.54 -9.47 -16.95
N PRO A 151 -16.03 -8.99 -18.11
CA PRO A 151 -16.21 -7.57 -18.37
C PRO A 151 -16.98 -6.83 -17.26
N LEU A 152 -17.96 -7.51 -16.65
CA LEU A 152 -18.74 -6.98 -15.54
C LEU A 152 -17.91 -6.75 -14.27
N GLY A 153 -16.93 -7.61 -13.99
CA GLY A 153 -15.98 -7.44 -12.89
C GLY A 153 -15.04 -6.25 -13.11
N ILE A 154 -14.60 -6.02 -14.35
CA ILE A 154 -13.79 -4.85 -14.72
C ILE A 154 -14.61 -3.57 -14.51
N VAL A 155 -15.85 -3.54 -15.02
CA VAL A 155 -16.77 -2.39 -14.84
C VAL A 155 -17.03 -2.14 -13.37
N ALA A 156 -17.26 -3.18 -12.55
CA ALA A 156 -17.47 -3.04 -11.12
C ALA A 156 -16.24 -2.43 -10.42
N ALA A 157 -15.03 -2.92 -10.70
CA ALA A 157 -13.80 -2.40 -10.11
C ALA A 157 -13.55 -0.93 -10.49
N VAL A 158 -13.71 -0.57 -11.77
CA VAL A 158 -13.61 0.81 -12.25
C VAL A 158 -14.64 1.70 -11.56
N THR A 159 -15.88 1.24 -11.45
CA THR A 159 -16.96 1.96 -10.77
C THR A 159 -16.60 2.21 -9.31
N VAL A 160 -16.08 1.21 -8.58
CA VAL A 160 -15.64 1.36 -7.18
C VAL A 160 -14.54 2.40 -7.06
N VAL A 161 -13.52 2.38 -7.94
CA VAL A 161 -12.42 3.36 -7.91
C VAL A 161 -12.94 4.79 -8.15
N VAL A 162 -13.82 4.97 -9.15
CA VAL A 162 -14.40 6.29 -9.48
C VAL A 162 -15.31 6.78 -8.34
N LEU A 163 -16.15 5.91 -7.77
CA LEU A 163 -17.00 6.24 -6.62
C LEU A 163 -16.15 6.63 -5.41
N LEU A 164 -15.10 5.88 -5.10
CA LEU A 164 -14.22 6.17 -3.97
C LEU A 164 -13.51 7.53 -4.16
N ALA A 165 -13.12 7.87 -5.39
CA ALA A 165 -12.56 9.18 -5.71
C ALA A 165 -13.58 10.31 -5.49
N GLY A 166 -14.81 10.15 -5.99
CA GLY A 166 -15.90 11.11 -5.81
C GLY A 166 -16.27 11.31 -4.34
N ILE A 167 -16.42 10.22 -3.58
CA ILE A 167 -16.69 10.26 -2.13
C ILE A 167 -15.53 10.95 -1.40
N SER A 168 -14.28 10.62 -1.74
CA SER A 168 -13.11 11.24 -1.11
C SER A 168 -13.02 12.73 -1.38
N ALA A 169 -13.35 13.17 -2.60
CA ALA A 169 -13.43 14.57 -2.98
C ALA A 169 -14.52 15.29 -2.17
N ALA A 170 -15.72 14.71 -2.08
CA ALA A 170 -16.83 15.28 -1.33
C ALA A 170 -16.53 15.39 0.18
N VAL A 171 -15.93 14.35 0.78
CA VAL A 171 -15.56 14.33 2.20
C VAL A 171 -14.39 15.28 2.50
N GLY A 172 -13.42 15.41 1.59
CA GLY A 172 -12.31 16.36 1.71
C GLY A 172 -12.81 17.80 1.81
N LEU A 173 -13.77 18.16 0.96
CA LEU A 173 -14.42 19.47 0.94
C LEU A 173 -15.25 19.76 2.19
N ARG A 174 -15.98 18.77 2.75
CA ARG A 174 -16.77 18.97 3.98
C ARG A 174 -15.91 19.45 5.15
N ARG A 175 -14.66 19.01 5.25
CA ARG A 175 -13.74 19.47 6.32
C ARG A 175 -13.33 20.94 6.18
N VAL A 176 -13.24 21.46 4.95
CA VAL A 176 -12.90 22.86 4.66
C VAL A 176 -14.08 23.81 4.91
N ILE A 177 -15.31 23.31 4.77
CA ILE A 177 -16.53 24.09 5.01
C ILE A 177 -16.79 24.29 6.52
N ILE A 178 -16.45 23.30 7.35
CA ILE A 178 -16.76 23.32 8.79
C ILE A 178 -15.78 24.19 9.59
N SER A 179 -14.51 24.30 9.18
CA SER A 179 -13.54 25.18 9.86
C SER A 179 -12.42 25.66 8.91
N PRO A 180 -12.53 26.85 8.30
CA PRO A 180 -11.48 27.41 7.46
C PRO A 180 -10.18 27.72 8.23
N LEU A 181 -10.26 27.89 9.56
CA LEU A 181 -9.11 28.18 10.44
C LEU A 181 -8.42 26.92 10.99
N GLY A 182 -9.13 25.79 11.16
CA GLY A 182 -8.57 24.52 11.64
C GLY A 182 -7.60 23.87 10.66
N VAL A 183 -7.70 24.22 9.37
CA VAL A 183 -6.78 23.78 8.31
C VAL A 183 -5.45 24.53 8.40
N ARG A 184 -5.45 25.79 8.87
CA ARG A 184 -4.26 26.62 9.02
C ARG A 184 -3.51 26.35 10.34
N THR A 185 -4.20 25.91 11.38
CA THR A 185 -3.63 25.72 12.73
C THR A 185 -3.09 24.32 13.03
N ARG A 186 -3.23 23.33 12.12
CA ARG A 186 -2.77 21.92 12.33
C ARG A 186 -3.10 21.37 13.74
N ALA A 187 -4.28 21.70 14.28
CA ALA A 187 -4.53 21.59 15.72
C ALA A 187 -4.81 20.18 16.26
N ASP A 188 -4.81 19.12 15.44
CA ASP A 188 -5.08 17.76 15.92
C ASP A 188 -3.98 16.77 15.52
N VAL A 189 -3.11 16.46 16.51
CA VAL A 189 -2.20 15.31 16.46
C VAL A 189 -2.93 14.15 17.14
N PRO A 190 -3.37 13.10 16.42
CA PRO A 190 -4.05 11.97 17.04
C PRO A 190 -3.16 11.34 18.11
N LYS A 191 -3.61 11.36 19.38
CA LYS A 191 -2.88 10.76 20.49
C LYS A 191 -3.02 9.23 20.41
N VAL A 192 -1.92 8.55 20.13
CA VAL A 192 -1.85 7.09 20.10
C VAL A 192 -1.50 6.60 21.51
N HIS A 193 -2.46 5.95 22.18
CA HIS A 193 -2.33 5.45 23.56
C HIS A 193 -1.74 4.03 23.61
N TRP A 194 -1.00 3.73 24.69
CA TRP A 194 -0.30 2.46 24.93
C TRP A 194 -1.23 1.24 25.08
N ILE A 195 -2.50 1.45 25.44
CA ILE A 195 -3.57 0.43 25.51
C ILE A 195 -3.66 -0.41 24.22
N ARG A 196 -3.29 0.19 23.09
CA ARG A 196 -3.19 -0.46 21.79
C ARG A 196 -2.24 -1.65 21.74
N ALA A 197 -1.16 -1.62 22.53
CA ALA A 197 -0.23 -2.74 22.66
C ALA A 197 -0.82 -3.91 23.48
N VAL A 198 -1.69 -3.61 24.45
CA VAL A 198 -2.38 -4.65 25.23
C VAL A 198 -3.43 -5.36 24.38
N VAL A 199 -4.25 -4.60 23.64
CA VAL A 199 -5.23 -5.16 22.68
C VAL A 199 -4.54 -6.04 21.64
N ALA A 200 -3.37 -5.62 21.17
CA ALA A 200 -2.57 -6.38 20.25
C ALA A 200 -2.13 -7.76 20.78
N VAL A 201 -1.57 -7.78 21.99
CA VAL A 201 -1.15 -9.03 22.64
C VAL A 201 -2.35 -9.94 22.86
N LEU A 202 -3.49 -9.38 23.29
CA LEU A 202 -4.72 -10.15 23.53
C LEU A 202 -5.25 -10.81 22.24
N VAL A 203 -5.25 -10.09 21.11
CA VAL A 203 -5.71 -10.61 19.83
C VAL A 203 -4.78 -11.72 19.30
N VAL A 204 -3.47 -11.57 19.47
CA VAL A 204 -2.50 -12.61 19.07
C VAL A 204 -2.65 -13.86 19.95
N ALA A 205 -2.83 -13.69 21.26
CA ALA A 205 -3.05 -14.80 22.19
C ALA A 205 -4.37 -15.55 21.89
N SER A 206 -5.44 -14.82 21.60
CA SER A 206 -6.73 -15.43 21.24
C SER A 206 -6.68 -16.14 19.88
N ALA A 207 -5.97 -15.60 18.89
CA ALA A 207 -5.72 -16.30 17.62
C ALA A 207 -4.96 -17.63 17.84
N PHE A 208 -3.93 -17.64 18.69
CA PHE A 208 -3.19 -18.86 19.04
C PHE A 208 -4.08 -19.92 19.70
N VAL A 209 -4.94 -19.51 20.65
CA VAL A 209 -5.90 -20.41 21.31
C VAL A 209 -6.93 -20.95 20.32
N ILE A 210 -7.44 -20.10 19.41
CA ILE A 210 -8.41 -20.54 18.39
C ILE A 210 -7.80 -21.62 17.50
N VAL A 211 -6.54 -21.48 17.07
CA VAL A 211 -5.85 -22.51 16.27
C VAL A 211 -5.71 -23.82 17.04
N GLN A 212 -5.40 -23.77 18.34
CA GLN A 212 -5.23 -24.96 19.18
C GLN A 212 -6.54 -25.72 19.44
N VAL A 213 -7.66 -25.00 19.53
CA VAL A 213 -8.99 -25.57 19.82
C VAL A 213 -9.75 -25.92 18.54
N PHE A 214 -9.23 -25.55 17.36
CA PHE A 214 -9.92 -25.75 16.09
C PHE A 214 -9.99 -27.25 15.75
N PRO A 215 -11.20 -27.82 15.55
CA PRO A 215 -11.34 -29.23 15.19
C PRO A 215 -10.72 -29.50 13.81
N GLY A 216 -9.83 -30.48 13.71
CA GLY A 216 -9.22 -30.90 12.44
C GLY A 216 -10.21 -31.45 11.40
N THR A 217 -11.50 -31.60 11.76
CA THR A 217 -12.59 -32.05 10.89
C THR A 217 -13.47 -30.91 10.38
N ALA A 218 -13.13 -29.65 10.65
CA ALA A 218 -13.90 -28.51 10.15
C ALA A 218 -13.91 -28.47 8.62
N GLY A 219 -15.08 -28.19 8.04
CA GLY A 219 -15.22 -28.06 6.59
C GLY A 219 -14.32 -26.95 6.02
N LEU A 220 -13.86 -27.13 4.79
CA LEU A 220 -12.92 -26.25 4.09
C LEU A 220 -13.25 -24.75 4.23
N VAL A 221 -14.51 -24.36 4.01
CA VAL A 221 -14.95 -22.95 4.10
C VAL A 221 -14.69 -22.37 5.50
N VAL A 222 -14.95 -23.13 6.56
CA VAL A 222 -14.73 -22.68 7.94
C VAL A 222 -13.24 -22.47 8.19
N THR A 223 -12.39 -23.40 7.73
CA THR A 223 -10.93 -23.29 7.83
C THR A 223 -10.39 -22.04 7.13
N ILE A 224 -10.88 -21.75 5.91
CA ILE A 224 -10.52 -20.53 5.17
C ILE A 224 -10.90 -19.29 5.95
N VAL A 225 -12.14 -19.22 6.45
CA VAL A 225 -12.64 -18.05 7.18
C VAL A 225 -11.86 -17.82 8.47
N VAL A 226 -11.55 -18.88 9.23
CA VAL A 226 -10.79 -18.78 10.48
C VAL A 226 -9.36 -18.31 10.21
N LEU A 227 -8.67 -18.93 9.24
CA LEU A 227 -7.29 -18.57 8.93
C LEU A 227 -7.19 -17.14 8.36
N ALA A 228 -8.08 -16.77 7.45
CA ALA A 228 -8.21 -15.40 6.97
C ALA A 228 -8.51 -14.42 8.12
N GLY A 229 -9.37 -14.80 9.06
CA GLY A 229 -9.70 -14.04 10.26
C GLY A 229 -8.48 -13.79 11.17
N ILE A 230 -7.62 -14.80 11.37
CA ILE A 230 -6.39 -14.68 12.15
C ILE A 230 -5.41 -13.71 11.49
N PHE A 231 -5.23 -13.79 10.17
CA PHE A 231 -4.41 -12.84 9.43
C PHE A 231 -5.00 -11.43 9.46
N ALA A 232 -6.31 -11.28 9.30
CA ALA A 232 -7.01 -10.00 9.43
C ALA A 232 -6.87 -9.39 10.82
N ALA A 233 -6.96 -10.21 11.87
CA ALA A 233 -6.75 -9.79 13.25
C ALA A 233 -5.29 -9.34 13.46
N SER A 234 -4.32 -10.09 12.95
CA SER A 234 -2.89 -9.72 12.98
C SER A 234 -2.62 -8.39 12.25
N LEU A 235 -3.26 -8.19 11.09
CA LEU A 235 -3.25 -6.93 10.34
C LEU A 235 -3.80 -5.77 11.19
N ALA A 236 -4.93 -5.97 11.86
CA ALA A 236 -5.56 -4.96 12.71
C ALA A 236 -4.63 -4.57 13.88
N VAL A 237 -4.03 -5.55 14.53
CA VAL A 237 -3.06 -5.39 15.61
C VAL A 237 -1.84 -4.57 15.17
N LEU A 238 -1.23 -4.94 14.04
CA LEU A 238 -0.05 -4.24 13.56
C LEU A 238 -0.39 -2.80 13.15
N ASN A 239 -1.57 -2.57 12.56
CA ASN A 239 -2.06 -1.22 12.28
C ASN A 239 -2.37 -0.40 13.54
N LEU A 240 -2.68 -1.06 14.64
CA LEU A 240 -2.96 -0.44 15.92
C LEU A 240 -1.67 0.02 16.63
N ILE A 241 -0.63 -0.83 16.65
CA ILE A 241 0.67 -0.54 17.28
C ILE A 241 1.59 0.30 16.39
N GLY A 242 1.56 0.07 15.08
CA GLY A 242 2.54 0.58 14.14
C GLY A 242 2.86 2.07 14.23
N PRO A 243 1.85 2.97 14.26
CA PRO A 243 2.08 4.41 14.44
C PRO A 243 2.79 4.77 15.75
N TRP A 244 2.53 4.04 16.83
CA TRP A 244 3.19 4.24 18.12
C TRP A 244 4.64 3.75 18.06
N ALA A 245 4.88 2.56 17.51
CA ALA A 245 6.23 2.02 17.36
C ALA A 245 7.12 2.95 16.52
N LEU A 246 6.58 3.48 15.41
CA LEU A 246 7.27 4.48 14.61
C LEU A 246 7.53 5.80 15.35
N LYS A 247 6.58 6.26 16.17
CA LYS A 247 6.78 7.46 16.99
C LYS A 247 7.92 7.27 17.99
N VAL A 248 7.99 6.10 18.65
CA VAL A 248 9.07 5.77 19.59
C VAL A 248 10.40 5.71 18.87
N HIS A 249 10.46 4.99 17.75
CA HIS A 249 11.66 4.90 16.90
C HIS A 249 12.13 6.29 16.44
N ALA A 250 11.21 7.13 15.93
CA ALA A 250 11.54 8.46 15.45
C ALA A 250 11.99 9.41 16.58
N LYS A 251 11.43 9.29 17.80
CA LYS A 251 11.91 10.03 18.98
C LYS A 251 13.34 9.62 19.36
N ALA A 252 13.63 8.33 19.36
CA ALA A 252 14.98 7.83 19.63
C ALA A 252 15.97 8.31 18.55
N ALA A 253 15.59 8.24 17.28
CA ALA A 253 16.38 8.75 16.17
C ALA A 253 16.62 10.27 16.26
N LEU A 254 15.61 11.04 16.70
CA LEU A 254 15.74 12.48 16.91
C LEU A 254 16.75 12.82 18.02
N ARG A 255 16.74 12.06 19.13
CA ARG A 255 17.70 12.26 20.23
C ARG A 255 19.15 11.98 19.83
N ARG A 256 19.37 11.11 18.84
CA ARG A 256 20.70 10.74 18.31
C ARG A 256 21.06 11.49 17.02
N ALA A 257 20.32 12.53 16.66
CA ALA A 257 20.49 13.21 15.38
C ALA A 257 21.61 14.26 15.44
N GLU A 258 22.80 13.88 14.97
CA GLU A 258 23.99 14.76 14.91
C GLU A 258 24.15 15.48 13.56
N THR A 259 23.34 15.13 12.56
CA THR A 259 23.43 15.72 11.20
C THR A 259 22.10 16.32 10.78
N PRO A 260 22.08 17.40 9.96
CA PRO A 260 20.85 18.06 9.52
C PRO A 260 19.85 17.09 8.87
N LYS A 261 20.34 16.20 7.99
CA LYS A 261 19.50 15.19 7.31
C LYS A 261 18.82 14.23 8.28
N ARG A 262 19.50 13.81 9.37
CA ARG A 262 18.92 12.91 10.39
C ARG A 262 17.87 13.64 11.24
N LEU A 263 18.15 14.89 11.59
CA LEU A 263 17.23 15.72 12.37
C LEU A 263 15.94 16.01 11.60
N LEU A 264 16.07 16.44 10.34
CA LEU A 264 14.93 16.70 9.46
C LEU A 264 14.11 15.44 9.21
N ALA A 265 14.77 14.31 8.88
CA ALA A 265 14.07 13.04 8.64
C ALA A 265 13.26 12.58 9.86
N ALA A 266 13.84 12.66 11.07
CA ALA A 266 13.13 12.29 12.29
C ALA A 266 11.94 13.24 12.58
N ARG A 267 12.10 14.55 12.33
CA ARG A 267 11.02 15.53 12.49
C ARG A 267 9.89 15.33 11.47
N PHE A 268 10.19 14.99 10.21
CA PHE A 268 9.16 14.65 9.22
C PHE A 268 8.31 13.44 9.66
N VAL A 269 8.93 12.40 10.21
CA VAL A 269 8.19 11.23 10.72
C VAL A 269 7.37 11.61 11.97
N LEU A 270 7.91 12.46 12.85
CA LEU A 270 7.22 12.89 14.08
C LEU A 270 6.08 13.88 13.85
N ASP A 271 6.06 14.61 12.73
CA ASP A 271 4.94 15.48 12.33
C ASP A 271 3.65 14.66 12.16
N SER A 272 3.74 13.46 11.57
CA SER A 272 2.60 12.54 11.49
C SER A 272 3.02 11.05 11.45
N PRO A 273 3.23 10.41 12.62
CA PRO A 273 3.63 8.99 12.67
C PRO A 273 2.57 8.06 12.06
N LYS A 274 1.29 8.43 12.13
CA LYS A 274 0.19 7.68 11.50
C LYS A 274 0.27 7.72 9.97
N ALA A 275 0.62 8.88 9.39
CA ALA A 275 0.79 8.99 7.95
C ALA A 275 2.05 8.25 7.48
N ALA A 276 3.13 8.32 8.24
CA ALA A 276 4.35 7.56 7.98
C ALA A 276 4.09 6.04 8.07
N TRP A 277 3.39 5.57 9.11
CA TRP A 277 3.00 4.16 9.25
C TRP A 277 2.20 3.68 8.04
N ARG A 278 1.17 4.42 7.64
CA ARG A 278 0.34 4.03 6.52
C ARG A 278 1.15 3.90 5.23
N GLN A 279 2.21 4.69 5.03
CA GLN A 279 3.06 4.55 3.84
C GLN A 279 3.86 3.23 3.81
N VAL A 280 4.15 2.63 4.97
CA VAL A 280 5.02 1.44 5.08
C VAL A 280 4.30 0.20 5.64
N SER A 281 3.03 0.32 6.03
CA SER A 281 2.29 -0.77 6.69
C SER A 281 2.14 -2.01 5.80
N GLY A 282 2.05 -1.84 4.48
CA GLY A 282 2.06 -2.95 3.53
C GLY A 282 3.35 -3.79 3.58
N ILE A 283 4.49 -3.15 3.82
CA ILE A 283 5.81 -3.81 3.90
C ILE A 283 5.95 -4.59 5.20
N ALA A 284 5.43 -4.06 6.30
CA ALA A 284 5.36 -4.79 7.56
C ALA A 284 4.65 -6.14 7.37
N MET A 285 3.56 -6.16 6.60
CA MET A 285 2.77 -7.38 6.36
C MET A 285 3.46 -8.34 5.40
N ALA A 286 4.02 -7.79 4.33
CA ALA A 286 4.85 -8.55 3.40
C ALA A 286 5.99 -9.23 4.16
N SER A 287 6.70 -8.50 5.02
CA SER A 287 7.83 -9.03 5.79
C SER A 287 7.41 -10.07 6.84
N PHE A 288 6.27 -9.86 7.52
CA PHE A 288 5.69 -10.84 8.45
C PHE A 288 5.31 -12.13 7.71
N MET A 289 4.57 -12.02 6.61
CA MET A 289 4.12 -13.17 5.82
C MET A 289 5.30 -13.90 5.18
N ALA A 290 6.28 -13.16 4.67
CA ALA A 290 7.49 -13.73 4.09
C ALA A 290 8.18 -14.72 5.05
N VAL A 291 8.33 -14.34 6.32
CA VAL A 291 8.92 -15.21 7.34
C VAL A 291 7.98 -16.35 7.72
N PHE A 292 6.69 -16.06 7.96
CA PHE A 292 5.72 -17.07 8.40
C PHE A 292 5.52 -18.16 7.33
N ALA A 293 5.07 -17.78 6.14
CA ALA A 293 4.81 -18.73 5.07
C ALA A 293 6.10 -19.29 4.46
N GLY A 294 7.20 -18.54 4.47
CA GLY A 294 8.51 -19.07 4.10
C GLY A 294 8.97 -20.23 4.97
N THR A 295 8.73 -20.13 6.29
CA THR A 295 9.01 -21.21 7.23
C THR A 295 8.06 -22.38 7.02
N GLY A 296 6.78 -22.13 6.72
CA GLY A 296 5.82 -23.17 6.36
C GLY A 296 6.22 -23.96 5.11
N VAL A 297 6.63 -23.27 4.04
CA VAL A 297 7.15 -23.88 2.81
C VAL A 297 8.36 -24.77 3.10
N ALA A 298 9.30 -24.26 3.91
CA ALA A 298 10.50 -25.01 4.29
C ALA A 298 10.17 -26.34 4.99
N LEU A 299 9.13 -26.40 5.81
CA LEU A 299 8.72 -27.64 6.46
C LEU A 299 8.09 -28.64 5.48
N ILE A 300 7.22 -28.15 4.59
CA ILE A 300 6.55 -29.01 3.60
C ILE A 300 7.60 -29.64 2.67
N ASP A 301 8.62 -28.88 2.29
CA ASP A 301 9.75 -29.35 1.45
C ASP A 301 10.55 -30.49 2.12
N THR A 302 10.47 -30.61 3.45
CA THR A 302 11.24 -31.58 4.24
C THR A 302 10.44 -32.82 4.65
N ALA A 303 9.12 -32.80 4.40
CA ALA A 303 8.25 -33.92 4.71
C ALA A 303 8.58 -35.13 3.81
N SER A 304 9.15 -36.18 4.41
CA SER A 304 9.56 -37.42 3.74
C SER A 304 8.43 -38.46 3.81
N GLY A 305 8.06 -39.09 2.68
CA GLY A 305 7.02 -40.13 2.64
C GLY A 305 6.56 -40.49 1.22
N PRO A 306 5.55 -41.36 1.06
CA PRO A 306 5.00 -41.76 -0.24
C PRO A 306 4.48 -40.58 -1.08
N GLU A 307 4.06 -39.49 -0.43
CA GLU A 307 3.52 -38.28 -1.04
C GLU A 307 4.58 -37.15 -1.21
N ALA A 308 5.88 -37.46 -1.06
CA ALA A 308 6.94 -36.45 -1.10
C ALA A 308 6.95 -35.61 -2.40
N SER A 309 6.66 -36.21 -3.55
CA SER A 309 6.59 -35.51 -4.84
C SER A 309 5.42 -34.52 -4.91
N ALA A 310 4.24 -34.90 -4.39
CA ALA A 310 3.07 -34.04 -4.31
C ALA A 310 3.29 -32.87 -3.33
N ASN A 311 3.92 -33.14 -2.18
CA ASN A 311 4.31 -32.12 -1.21
C ASN A 311 5.32 -31.13 -1.77
N ALA A 312 6.31 -31.60 -2.54
CA ALA A 312 7.29 -30.73 -3.20
C ALA A 312 6.65 -29.81 -4.26
N ALA A 313 5.71 -30.33 -5.06
CA ALA A 313 4.96 -29.52 -6.03
C ALA A 313 4.13 -28.43 -5.32
N LEU A 314 3.42 -28.81 -4.24
CA LEU A 314 2.65 -27.87 -3.44
C LEU A 314 3.55 -26.80 -2.77
N ALA A 315 4.70 -27.20 -2.23
CA ALA A 315 5.68 -26.27 -1.64
C ALA A 315 6.21 -25.27 -2.68
N SER A 316 6.48 -25.72 -3.90
CA SER A 316 6.87 -24.86 -5.03
C SER A 316 5.78 -23.85 -5.37
N ASP A 317 4.53 -24.29 -5.46
CA ASP A 317 3.40 -23.41 -5.78
C ASP A 317 3.12 -22.38 -4.67
N ILE A 318 3.20 -22.78 -3.39
CA ILE A 318 3.07 -21.86 -2.25
C ILE A 318 4.21 -20.83 -2.29
N ARG A 319 5.44 -21.25 -2.60
CA ARG A 319 6.59 -20.34 -2.74
C ARG A 319 6.35 -19.32 -3.85
N THR A 320 5.85 -19.76 -5.01
CA THR A 320 5.49 -18.89 -6.14
C THR A 320 4.40 -17.89 -5.75
N GLY A 321 3.30 -18.35 -5.12
CA GLY A 321 2.22 -17.49 -4.63
C GLY A 321 2.70 -16.46 -3.59
N LEU A 322 3.62 -16.86 -2.70
CA LEU A 322 4.25 -15.98 -1.73
C LEU A 322 5.08 -14.90 -2.43
N ILE A 323 5.93 -15.26 -3.38
CA ILE A 323 6.76 -14.31 -4.13
C ILE A 323 5.88 -13.30 -4.87
N ILE A 324 4.82 -13.75 -5.55
CA ILE A 324 3.87 -12.86 -6.25
C ILE A 324 3.23 -11.88 -5.27
N THR A 325 2.76 -12.37 -4.13
CA THR A 325 2.11 -11.53 -3.10
C THR A 325 3.08 -10.49 -2.53
N LEU A 326 4.34 -10.87 -2.28
CA LEU A 326 5.39 -9.95 -1.83
C LEU A 326 5.68 -8.89 -2.88
N VAL A 327 5.92 -9.29 -4.13
CA VAL A 327 6.20 -8.39 -5.25
C VAL A 327 5.04 -7.41 -5.43
N ALA A 328 3.80 -7.89 -5.44
CA ALA A 328 2.61 -7.05 -5.55
C ALA A 328 2.53 -6.03 -4.40
N SER A 329 2.76 -6.46 -3.15
CA SER A 329 2.75 -5.57 -1.98
C SER A 329 3.85 -4.51 -2.05
N PHE A 330 5.09 -4.90 -2.38
CA PHE A 330 6.21 -3.96 -2.52
C PHE A 330 5.98 -2.98 -3.66
N LEU A 331 5.41 -3.42 -4.78
CA LEU A 331 5.07 -2.54 -5.89
C LEU A 331 3.99 -1.53 -5.49
N MET A 332 2.93 -1.96 -4.81
CA MET A 332 1.90 -1.05 -4.30
C MET A 332 2.47 -0.01 -3.34
N VAL A 333 3.38 -0.42 -2.46
CA VAL A 333 4.03 0.49 -1.51
C VAL A 333 4.98 1.44 -2.23
N ALA A 334 5.78 0.96 -3.19
CA ALA A 334 6.67 1.79 -3.99
C ALA A 334 5.90 2.87 -4.76
N VAL A 335 4.79 2.49 -5.42
CA VAL A 335 3.90 3.44 -6.11
C VAL A 335 3.29 4.41 -5.11
N SER A 336 2.77 3.93 -3.97
CA SER A 336 2.14 4.80 -2.97
C SER A 336 3.13 5.82 -2.41
N VAL A 337 4.35 5.38 -2.09
CA VAL A 337 5.45 6.24 -1.66
C VAL A 337 5.79 7.25 -2.75
N GLY A 338 5.98 6.82 -4.00
CA GLY A 338 6.28 7.69 -5.12
C GLY A 338 5.22 8.78 -5.34
N VAL A 339 3.94 8.41 -5.29
CA VAL A 339 2.80 9.34 -5.40
C VAL A 339 2.79 10.35 -4.24
N ASN A 340 2.93 9.87 -2.98
CA ASN A 340 2.95 10.74 -1.81
C ASN A 340 4.18 11.67 -1.80
N GLN A 341 5.35 11.17 -2.21
CA GLN A 341 6.59 11.95 -2.29
C GLN A 341 6.51 13.02 -3.38
N SER A 342 6.03 12.67 -4.58
CA SER A 342 5.78 13.63 -5.65
C SER A 342 4.78 14.70 -5.24
N SER A 343 3.72 14.33 -4.51
CA SER A 343 2.79 15.30 -3.92
C SER A 343 3.51 16.23 -2.94
N GLY A 344 4.26 15.67 -1.99
CA GLY A 344 4.91 16.43 -0.94
C GLY A 344 5.89 17.48 -1.47
N VAL A 345 6.64 17.17 -2.53
CA VAL A 345 7.55 18.13 -3.19
C VAL A 345 6.79 19.31 -3.77
N LEU A 346 5.68 19.02 -4.45
CA LEU A 346 4.89 20.04 -5.11
C LEU A 346 4.14 20.91 -4.10
N ASP A 347 3.61 20.31 -3.03
CA ASP A 347 2.91 21.02 -1.95
C ASP A 347 3.84 21.95 -1.15
N HIS A 348 5.15 21.64 -1.06
CA HIS A 348 6.14 22.43 -0.32
C HIS A 348 7.13 23.16 -1.24
N ARG A 349 6.77 23.37 -2.51
CA ARG A 349 7.67 23.99 -3.51
C ARG A 349 8.19 25.35 -3.06
N GLU A 350 7.33 26.20 -2.51
CA GLU A 350 7.72 27.52 -1.99
C GLU A 350 8.71 27.39 -0.84
N LEU A 351 8.46 26.49 0.12
CA LEU A 351 9.36 26.22 1.23
C LEU A 351 10.73 25.73 0.74
N HIS A 352 10.75 24.80 -0.21
CA HIS A 352 11.99 24.29 -0.81
C HIS A 352 12.79 25.41 -1.49
N ARG A 353 12.11 26.31 -2.19
CA ARG A 353 12.72 27.49 -2.82
C ARG A 353 13.28 28.47 -1.78
N SER A 354 12.53 28.76 -0.71
CA SER A 354 13.03 29.60 0.40
C SER A 354 14.26 28.99 1.08
N LEU A 355 14.26 27.67 1.31
CA LEU A 355 15.43 26.96 1.85
C LEU A 355 16.63 27.05 0.91
N HIS A 356 16.41 26.98 -0.40
CA HIS A 356 17.48 27.18 -1.38
C HIS A 356 18.07 28.57 -1.30
N PHE A 357 17.23 29.62 -1.21
CA PHE A 357 17.71 30.99 -1.04
C PHE A 357 18.45 31.21 0.29
N LEU A 358 18.15 30.42 1.32
CA LEU A 358 18.88 30.39 2.58
C LEU A 358 20.19 29.57 2.52
N GLY A 359 20.57 29.05 1.36
CA GLY A 359 21.81 28.31 1.14
C GLY A 359 21.74 26.83 1.49
N VAL A 360 20.55 26.25 1.70
CA VAL A 360 20.42 24.82 1.97
C VAL A 360 20.64 24.02 0.67
N PRO A 361 21.62 23.10 0.63
CA PRO A 361 21.89 22.31 -0.56
C PRO A 361 20.77 21.28 -0.81
N LEU A 362 20.49 21.02 -2.09
CA LEU A 362 19.44 20.08 -2.52
C LEU A 362 19.67 18.67 -1.96
N GLU A 363 20.93 18.26 -1.84
CA GLU A 363 21.34 16.95 -1.35
C GLU A 363 20.90 16.71 0.10
N VAL A 364 20.86 17.76 0.93
CA VAL A 364 20.45 17.64 2.33
C VAL A 364 18.94 17.39 2.41
N VAL A 365 18.15 18.10 1.60
CA VAL A 365 16.69 17.93 1.56
C VAL A 365 16.32 16.58 0.95
N ASP A 366 16.98 16.18 -0.15
CA ASP A 366 16.77 14.88 -0.79
C ASP A 366 17.13 13.71 0.14
N ALA A 367 18.28 13.81 0.83
CA ALA A 367 18.70 12.81 1.81
C ALA A 367 17.76 12.73 3.02
N ALA A 368 17.24 13.87 3.49
CA ALA A 368 16.26 13.91 4.58
C ALA A 368 14.93 13.24 4.16
N ARG A 369 14.43 13.56 2.96
CA ARG A 369 13.21 12.96 2.40
C ARG A 369 13.36 11.45 2.23
N THR A 370 14.45 11.01 1.61
CA THR A 370 14.74 9.59 1.41
C THR A 370 14.82 8.86 2.75
N ARG A 371 15.52 9.42 3.74
CA ARG A 371 15.63 8.82 5.07
C ARG A 371 14.30 8.81 5.82
N SER A 372 13.43 9.80 5.63
CA SER A 372 12.11 9.85 6.28
C SER A 372 11.16 8.74 5.82
N VAL A 373 11.42 8.13 4.66
CA VAL A 373 10.69 6.94 4.17
C VAL A 373 11.44 5.67 4.52
N MET A 374 12.74 5.59 4.20
CA MET A 374 13.52 4.36 4.34
C MET A 374 13.72 3.93 5.78
N ALA A 375 13.88 4.87 6.73
CA ALA A 375 14.09 4.50 8.13
C ALA A 375 12.84 3.86 8.76
N PRO A 376 11.63 4.45 8.65
CA PRO A 376 10.39 3.75 9.02
C PRO A 376 10.24 2.41 8.32
N LEU A 377 10.46 2.37 7.00
CA LEU A 377 10.31 1.17 6.19
C LEU A 377 11.18 0.01 6.69
N LEU A 378 12.47 0.25 6.87
CA LEU A 378 13.42 -0.75 7.36
C LEU A 378 13.08 -1.19 8.79
N PHE A 379 12.77 -0.23 9.66
CA PHE A 379 12.36 -0.54 11.04
C PHE A 379 11.13 -1.44 11.06
N THR A 380 10.11 -1.14 10.25
CA THR A 380 8.89 -1.94 10.19
C THR A 380 9.10 -3.31 9.57
N ALA A 381 9.89 -3.39 8.48
CA ALA A 381 10.22 -4.66 7.85
C ALA A 381 10.94 -5.60 8.82
N ILE A 382 11.99 -5.10 9.48
CA ILE A 382 12.78 -5.86 10.44
C ILE A 382 11.95 -6.26 11.65
N THR A 383 11.22 -5.32 12.26
CA THR A 383 10.44 -5.61 13.48
C THR A 383 9.32 -6.61 13.20
N SER A 384 8.66 -6.51 12.05
CA SER A 384 7.62 -7.47 11.65
C SER A 384 8.18 -8.85 11.31
N ALA A 385 9.32 -8.92 10.63
CA ALA A 385 10.03 -10.16 10.37
C ALA A 385 10.49 -10.84 11.68
N LEU A 386 11.03 -10.06 12.64
CA LEU A 386 11.42 -10.56 13.96
C LEU A 386 10.20 -11.05 14.76
N CYS A 387 9.09 -10.31 14.77
CA CYS A 387 7.86 -10.77 15.42
C CYS A 387 7.36 -12.11 14.84
N ALA A 388 7.35 -12.24 13.51
CA ALA A 388 7.02 -13.51 12.86
C ALA A 388 8.00 -14.62 13.26
N GLY A 389 9.30 -14.30 13.27
CA GLY A 389 10.36 -15.23 13.65
C GLY A 389 10.23 -15.73 15.09
N VAL A 390 9.87 -14.84 16.03
CA VAL A 390 9.61 -15.21 17.44
C VAL A 390 8.37 -16.10 17.56
N LEU A 391 7.29 -15.77 16.84
CA LEU A 391 6.05 -16.55 16.88
C LEU A 391 6.25 -17.96 16.35
N VAL A 392 7.13 -18.13 15.37
CA VAL A 392 7.42 -19.40 14.69
C VAL A 392 8.79 -19.95 15.12
N PHE A 393 9.35 -19.48 16.25
CA PHE A 393 10.76 -19.70 16.65
C PHE A 393 11.25 -21.16 16.61
N PRO A 394 10.51 -22.16 17.14
CA PRO A 394 10.93 -23.56 17.06
C PRO A 394 11.05 -24.05 15.60
N LEU A 395 10.12 -23.60 14.76
CA LEU A 395 10.03 -23.94 13.35
C LEU A 395 11.09 -23.20 12.51
N VAL A 396 11.39 -21.95 12.85
CA VAL A 396 12.40 -21.13 12.16
C VAL A 396 13.80 -21.70 12.36
N GLY A 397 14.12 -22.16 13.57
CA GLY A 397 15.39 -22.83 13.86
C GLY A 397 15.58 -24.09 13.02
N ILE A 398 14.52 -24.89 12.89
CA ILE A 398 14.50 -26.09 12.05
C ILE A 398 14.65 -25.71 10.57
N ALA A 399 13.86 -24.74 10.08
CA ALA A 399 13.90 -24.30 8.69
C ALA A 399 15.26 -23.70 8.27
N MET A 400 15.96 -23.00 9.18
CA MET A 400 17.27 -22.41 8.90
C MET A 400 18.36 -23.48 8.67
N VAL A 401 18.25 -24.62 9.35
CA VAL A 401 19.16 -25.75 9.19
C VAL A 401 18.82 -26.56 7.94
N ILE A 402 17.54 -26.74 7.64
CA ILE A 402 17.11 -27.73 6.65
C ILE A 402 16.85 -27.11 5.26
N ALA A 403 16.40 -25.84 5.16
CA ALA A 403 16.06 -25.19 3.89
C ALA A 403 16.69 -23.79 3.73
N PRO A 404 18.03 -23.66 3.75
CA PRO A 404 18.72 -22.36 3.68
C PRO A 404 18.42 -21.59 2.39
N LEU A 405 18.20 -22.30 1.28
CA LEU A 405 17.90 -21.68 -0.02
C LEU A 405 16.56 -20.91 -0.01
N SER A 406 15.54 -21.43 0.69
CA SER A 406 14.23 -20.77 0.81
C SER A 406 14.33 -19.47 1.61
N LEU A 407 15.13 -19.49 2.68
CA LEU A 407 15.38 -18.30 3.48
C LEU A 407 16.12 -17.22 2.67
N VAL A 408 17.12 -17.62 1.88
CA VAL A 408 17.90 -16.72 1.01
C VAL A 408 17.02 -16.10 -0.07
N THR A 409 16.15 -16.88 -0.74
CA THR A 409 15.25 -16.33 -1.76
C THR A 409 14.27 -15.33 -1.16
N ILE A 410 13.73 -15.59 0.02
CA ILE A 410 12.85 -14.66 0.73
C ILE A 410 13.57 -13.35 1.08
N VAL A 411 14.77 -13.45 1.65
CA VAL A 411 15.59 -12.27 1.97
C VAL A 411 15.92 -11.48 0.70
N ALA A 412 16.23 -12.16 -0.40
CA ALA A 412 16.50 -11.53 -1.69
C ALA A 412 15.26 -10.79 -2.24
N VAL A 413 14.08 -11.42 -2.21
CA VAL A 413 12.82 -10.79 -2.65
C VAL A 413 12.48 -9.57 -1.80
N VAL A 414 12.65 -9.66 -0.47
CA VAL A 414 12.46 -8.52 0.43
C VAL A 414 13.47 -7.41 0.13
N ALA A 415 14.74 -7.73 -0.09
CA ALA A 415 15.77 -6.75 -0.43
C ALA A 415 15.48 -6.05 -1.77
N VAL A 416 15.08 -6.80 -2.79
CA VAL A 416 14.63 -6.25 -4.09
C VAL A 416 13.42 -5.34 -3.89
N GLY A 417 12.43 -5.76 -3.10
CA GLY A 417 11.25 -4.97 -2.77
C GLY A 417 11.58 -3.65 -2.07
N ILE A 418 12.50 -3.68 -1.10
CA ILE A 418 13.04 -2.47 -0.45
C ILE A 418 13.76 -1.58 -1.46
N GLY A 419 14.51 -2.17 -2.38
CA GLY A 419 15.17 -1.49 -3.49
C GLY A 419 14.19 -0.78 -4.44
N LEU A 420 13.06 -1.42 -4.77
CA LEU A 420 11.99 -0.82 -5.58
C LEU A 420 11.40 0.41 -4.91
N VAL A 421 11.17 0.37 -3.59
CA VAL A 421 10.65 1.52 -2.85
C VAL A 421 11.68 2.66 -2.81
N TRP A 422 12.95 2.32 -2.61
CA TRP A 422 14.04 3.29 -2.67
C TRP A 422 14.13 3.96 -4.05
N LEU A 423 14.01 3.18 -5.13
CA LEU A 423 13.98 3.67 -6.50
C LEU A 423 12.76 4.58 -6.73
N GLY A 424 11.60 4.21 -6.20
CA GLY A 424 10.39 5.04 -6.23
C GLY A 424 10.59 6.42 -5.59
N VAL A 425 11.36 6.51 -4.50
CA VAL A 425 11.74 7.81 -3.91
C VAL A 425 12.73 8.55 -4.80
N ARG A 426 13.78 7.87 -5.31
CA ARG A 426 14.80 8.45 -6.19
C ARG A 426 14.23 9.04 -7.49
N VAL A 427 13.20 8.41 -8.07
CA VAL A 427 12.49 8.91 -9.26
C VAL A 427 11.85 10.29 -9.02
N THR A 428 11.59 10.67 -7.77
CA THR A 428 11.07 12.01 -7.43
C THR A 428 12.14 13.09 -7.32
N ARG A 429 13.44 12.76 -7.44
CA ARG A 429 14.55 13.71 -7.33
C ARG A 429 14.55 14.79 -8.43
N PRO A 430 14.27 14.50 -9.72
CA PRO A 430 14.18 15.54 -10.75
C PRO A 430 13.05 16.55 -10.48
N LEU A 431 11.93 16.08 -9.91
CA LEU A 431 10.83 16.96 -9.48
C LEU A 431 11.25 17.87 -8.32
N LEU A 432 12.13 17.40 -7.43
CA LEU A 432 12.73 18.24 -6.40
C LEU A 432 13.73 19.23 -7.02
N ALA A 433 14.56 18.81 -7.96
CA ALA A 433 15.50 19.71 -8.62
C ALA A 433 14.80 20.87 -9.35
N SER A 434 13.68 20.59 -10.02
CA SER A 434 12.87 21.65 -10.66
C SER A 434 12.14 22.55 -9.66
N SER A 435 11.99 22.13 -8.40
CA SER A 435 11.49 22.99 -7.32
C SER A 435 12.56 23.93 -6.76
N PHE A 436 13.84 23.60 -6.93
CA PHE A 436 15.00 24.40 -6.52
C PHE A 436 15.50 25.34 -7.61
N ALA A 437 15.22 25.07 -8.89
CA ALA A 437 15.55 25.97 -9.99
C ALA A 437 14.78 27.29 -9.90
N ALA A 438 15.47 28.42 -10.12
CA ALA A 438 14.82 29.70 -10.34
C ALA A 438 14.00 29.61 -11.64
N ALA A 439 12.74 30.05 -11.58
CA ALA A 439 11.82 30.08 -12.72
C ALA A 439 12.33 31.01 -13.82
#